data_AF-A0A9P8Q8J6-F1
#
_entry.id   AF-A0A9P8Q8J6-F1
#
_cell.length_a   1.000
_cell.length_b   1.000
_cell.length_c   1.000
_cell.angle_alpha   90.00
_cell.angle_beta   90.00
_cell.angle_gamma   90.00
#
_symmetry.space_group_name_H-M   'P 1'
#
loop_
_entity.id
_entity.type
_entity.pdbx_description
1 polymer ?
#
loop_
_entity_poly.entity_id
_entity_poly.type
_entity_poly.pdbx_seq_one_letter_code
_entity_poly.pdbx_strand_id
1 'polypeptide(L)'
;DLRSSGEGRALRATGDIKKDTVLFRLARDHIINVRTAALGKLKLSNIEVLESLNQWEALILCLGYEMLLGEESQWSSYLQVLPEKFNSLMFWSDDELAMLKPSNVLTRI
;
A
#
# COMPACT_ATOMS: atom_id res chain seq x y z
N ASP A 1 -0.55 15.71 9.23
CA ASP A 1 -1.64 14.71 9.18
C ASP A 1 -2.92 15.48 8.94
N LEU A 2 -3.62 15.23 7.82
CA LEU A 2 -4.84 15.94 7.42
C LEU A 2 -6.06 15.00 7.39
N ARG A 3 -5.96 13.85 8.08
CA ARG A 3 -7.06 12.87 8.17
C ARG A 3 -8.34 13.48 8.75
N SER A 4 -8.24 14.46 9.66
CA SER A 4 -9.38 15.20 10.21
C SER A 4 -10.14 16.04 9.17
N SER A 5 -9.52 16.34 8.03
CA SER A 5 -10.10 17.11 6.93
C SER A 5 -10.47 16.23 5.73
N GLY A 6 -10.35 14.89 5.86
CA GLY A 6 -10.63 13.95 4.76
C GLY A 6 -9.52 13.85 3.71
N GLU A 7 -8.38 14.51 3.90
CA GLU A 7 -7.30 14.59 2.91
C GLU A 7 -6.17 13.57 3.15
N GLY A 8 -6.32 12.71 4.16
CA GLY A 8 -5.34 11.67 4.46
C GLY A 8 -3.98 12.21 4.94
N ARG A 9 -2.88 11.62 4.46
CA ARG A 9 -1.51 12.04 4.79
C ARG A 9 -0.83 12.55 3.53
N ALA A 10 -0.22 13.73 3.64
CA ALA A 10 0.50 14.38 2.56
C ALA A 10 1.77 15.04 3.08
N LEU A 11 2.67 15.35 2.15
CA LEU A 11 3.83 16.20 2.40
C LEU A 11 3.40 17.66 2.21
N ARG A 12 3.84 18.53 3.13
CA ARG A 12 3.62 19.97 3.04
C ARG A 12 4.97 20.68 2.91
N ALA A 13 5.08 21.57 1.94
CA ALA A 13 6.24 22.44 1.82
C ALA A 13 6.34 23.34 3.06
N THR A 14 7.52 23.38 3.67
CA THR A 14 7.82 24.29 4.80
C THR A 14 8.44 25.61 4.34
N GLY A 15 8.66 25.75 3.03
CA GLY A 15 9.17 26.95 2.36
C GLY A 15 9.12 26.76 0.85
N ASP A 16 9.64 27.73 0.11
CA ASP A 16 9.60 27.72 -1.35
C ASP A 16 10.42 26.58 -1.95
N ILE A 17 9.84 25.87 -2.92
CA ILE A 17 10.49 24.77 -3.64
C ILE A 17 10.63 25.18 -5.10
N LYS A 18 11.87 25.21 -5.61
CA LYS A 18 12.13 25.53 -7.01
C LYS A 18 11.71 24.36 -7.91
N LYS A 19 11.37 24.67 -9.15
CA LYS A 19 11.16 23.65 -10.19
C LYS A 19 12.37 22.71 -10.27
N ASP A 20 12.11 21.43 -10.49
CA ASP A 20 13.11 20.36 -10.64
C ASP A 20 13.92 20.05 -9.35
N THR A 21 13.45 20.50 -8.19
CA THR A 21 14.04 20.13 -6.89
C THR A 21 13.70 18.68 -6.53
N VAL A 22 14.71 17.88 -6.23
CA VAL A 22 14.52 16.53 -5.66
C VAL A 22 14.04 16.66 -4.22
N LEU A 23 12.83 16.16 -3.92
CA LEU A 23 12.24 16.25 -2.58
C LEU A 23 12.79 15.19 -1.61
N PHE A 24 12.98 13.96 -2.09
CA PHE A 24 13.53 12.86 -1.32
C PHE A 24 14.08 11.78 -2.25
N ARG A 25 14.87 10.87 -1.68
CA ARG A 25 15.36 9.65 -2.33
C ARG A 25 15.09 8.48 -1.39
N LEU A 26 14.72 7.33 -1.96
CA LEU A 26 14.51 6.12 -1.20
C LEU A 26 15.53 5.07 -1.63
N ALA A 27 16.17 4.41 -0.67
CA ALA A 27 17.04 3.28 -0.97
C ALA A 27 16.21 2.04 -1.34
N ARG A 28 16.72 1.22 -2.27
CA ARG A 28 15.95 0.10 -2.85
C ARG A 28 15.59 -0.98 -1.82
N ASP A 29 16.40 -1.13 -0.80
CA ASP A 29 16.18 -2.03 0.34
C ASP A 29 15.01 -1.60 1.26
N HIS A 30 14.53 -0.36 1.13
CA HIS A 30 13.34 0.13 1.84
C HIS A 30 12.03 -0.10 1.06
N ILE A 31 12.10 -0.59 -0.18
CA ILE A 31 10.92 -0.92 -0.99
C ILE A 31 10.46 -2.32 -0.61
N ILE A 32 9.18 -2.49 -0.26
CA ILE A 32 8.59 -3.83 -0.04
C ILE A 32 8.44 -4.55 -1.39
N ASN A 33 9.05 -5.72 -1.51
CA ASN A 33 8.92 -6.62 -2.66
C ASN A 33 9.31 -8.05 -2.24
N VAL A 34 9.20 -9.00 -3.17
CA VAL A 34 9.48 -10.43 -2.93
C VAL A 34 10.90 -10.73 -2.43
N ARG A 35 11.87 -9.84 -2.70
CA ARG A 35 13.29 -10.02 -2.31
C ARG A 35 13.63 -9.30 -1.00
N THR A 36 12.95 -8.20 -0.70
CA THR A 36 13.20 -7.41 0.51
C THR A 36 12.35 -7.89 1.68
N ALA A 37 11.11 -8.31 1.44
CA ALA A 37 10.19 -8.79 2.48
C ALA A 37 10.74 -10.01 3.22
N ALA A 38 10.45 -10.10 4.51
CA ALA A 38 10.85 -11.17 5.40
C ALA A 38 10.38 -12.55 4.90
N LEU A 39 9.20 -12.62 4.27
CA LEU A 39 8.68 -13.87 3.71
C LEU A 39 9.63 -14.47 2.65
N GLY A 40 10.19 -13.64 1.77
CA GLY A 40 11.16 -14.09 0.77
C GLY A 40 12.48 -14.54 1.39
N LYS A 41 12.88 -13.94 2.52
CA LYS A 41 14.12 -14.24 3.24
C LYS A 41 13.99 -15.43 4.19
N LEU A 42 12.77 -15.87 4.51
CA LEU A 42 12.50 -16.92 5.49
C LEU A 42 13.12 -18.27 5.11
N LYS A 43 13.12 -18.62 3.82
CA LYS A 43 13.77 -19.80 3.26
C LYS A 43 14.31 -19.48 1.87
N LEU A 44 15.44 -20.08 1.49
CA LEU A 44 16.05 -19.92 0.16
C LEU A 44 15.06 -20.18 -0.98
N SER A 45 14.20 -21.20 -0.85
CA SER A 45 13.21 -21.56 -1.86
C SER A 45 12.00 -20.63 -1.94
N ASN A 46 11.78 -19.75 -0.95
CA ASN A 46 10.57 -18.91 -0.93
C ASN A 46 10.58 -17.88 -2.05
N ILE A 47 11.75 -17.36 -2.45
CA ILE A 47 11.85 -16.42 -3.57
C ILE A 47 11.37 -17.09 -4.86
N GLU A 48 11.83 -18.31 -5.15
CA GLU A 48 11.43 -19.04 -6.36
C GLU A 48 9.92 -19.27 -6.40
N VAL A 49 9.32 -19.67 -5.27
CA VAL A 49 7.87 -19.84 -5.16
C VAL A 49 7.14 -18.52 -5.36
N LEU A 50 7.55 -17.45 -4.68
CA LEU A 50 6.93 -16.12 -4.82
C LEU A 50 7.07 -15.56 -6.23
N GLU A 51 8.19 -15.80 -6.92
CA GLU A 51 8.41 -15.36 -8.30
C GLU A 51 7.63 -16.19 -9.33
N SER A 52 7.16 -17.39 -8.95
CA SER A 52 6.25 -18.20 -9.77
C SER A 52 4.79 -17.75 -9.71
N LEU A 53 4.42 -16.98 -8.69
CA LEU A 53 3.08 -16.40 -8.55
C LEU A 53 2.93 -15.16 -9.43
N ASN A 54 1.69 -14.71 -9.63
CA ASN A 54 1.51 -13.41 -10.25
C ASN A 54 2.04 -12.29 -9.32
N GLN A 55 2.43 -11.16 -9.91
CA GLN A 55 3.05 -10.06 -9.17
C GLN A 55 2.21 -9.58 -7.98
N TRP A 56 0.89 -9.53 -8.14
CA TRP A 56 -0.02 -9.06 -7.10
C TRP A 56 -0.20 -10.09 -5.98
N GLU A 57 -0.36 -11.37 -6.30
CA GLU A 57 -0.43 -12.47 -5.34
C GLU A 57 0.82 -12.50 -4.46
N ALA A 58 2.00 -12.49 -5.08
CA ALA A 58 3.27 -12.50 -4.37
C ALA A 58 3.40 -11.29 -3.43
N LEU A 59 3.00 -10.10 -3.89
CA LEU A 59 3.06 -8.89 -3.10
C LEU A 59 2.05 -8.89 -1.94
N ILE A 60 0.83 -9.40 -2.15
CA ILE A 60 -0.19 -9.55 -1.09
C ILE A 60 0.34 -10.46 0.00
N LEU A 61 0.96 -11.59 -0.35
CA LEU A 61 1.55 -12.50 0.63
C LEU A 61 2.70 -11.86 1.40
N CYS A 62 3.58 -11.13 0.70
CA CYS A 62 4.67 -10.39 1.35
C CYS A 62 4.12 -9.35 2.34
N LEU A 63 3.14 -8.53 1.91
CA LEU A 63 2.53 -7.51 2.77
C LEU A 63 1.84 -8.14 3.98
N GLY A 64 1.06 -9.21 3.76
CA GLY A 64 0.37 -9.93 4.82
C GLY A 64 1.33 -10.52 5.84
N TYR A 65 2.44 -11.11 5.40
CA TYR A 65 3.46 -11.63 6.31
C TYR A 65 4.14 -10.52 7.12
N GLU A 66 4.48 -9.38 6.52
CA GLU A 66 5.01 -8.23 7.25
C GLU A 66 4.03 -7.70 8.30
N MET A 67 2.73 -7.68 7.99
CA MET A 67 1.70 -7.29 8.96
C MET A 67 1.62 -8.26 10.15
N LEU A 68 1.80 -9.56 9.92
CA LEU A 68 1.82 -10.57 10.99
C LEU A 68 3.02 -10.46 11.92
N LEU A 69 4.16 -9.97 11.44
CA LEU A 69 5.34 -9.71 12.27
C LEU A 69 5.14 -8.55 13.24
N GLY A 70 4.18 -7.65 12.98
CA GLY A 70 3.90 -6.51 13.85
C GLY A 70 5.12 -5.58 14.00
N GLU A 71 5.56 -5.37 15.24
CA GLU A 71 6.70 -4.49 15.55
C GLU A 71 8.05 -5.04 15.05
N GLU A 72 8.16 -6.36 14.86
CA GLU A 72 9.36 -7.01 14.32
C GLU A 72 9.54 -6.82 12.81
N SER A 73 8.53 -6.28 12.12
CA SER A 73 8.64 -5.92 10.71
C SER A 73 9.58 -4.72 10.53
N GLN A 74 10.49 -4.80 9.56
CA GLN A 74 11.28 -3.65 9.10
C GLN A 74 10.38 -2.49 8.64
N TRP A 75 9.15 -2.78 8.19
CA TRP A 75 8.18 -1.80 7.72
C TRP A 75 7.10 -1.47 8.74
N SER A 76 7.24 -1.88 10.02
CA SER A 76 6.25 -1.62 11.08
C SER A 76 5.80 -0.16 11.12
N SER A 77 6.75 0.79 11.10
CA SER A 77 6.48 2.23 11.09
C SER A 77 5.70 2.68 9.85
N TYR A 78 5.94 2.07 8.68
CA TYR A 78 5.18 2.38 7.47
C TYR A 78 3.77 1.76 7.52
N LEU A 79 3.64 0.52 7.99
CA LEU A 79 2.36 -0.18 8.08
C LEU A 79 1.41 0.52 9.06
N GLN A 80 1.92 1.06 10.17
CA GLN A 80 1.14 1.84 11.14
C GLN A 80 0.59 3.17 10.59
N VAL A 81 1.09 3.65 9.44
CA VAL A 81 0.58 4.88 8.82
C VAL A 81 -0.47 4.63 7.75
N LEU A 82 -0.69 3.37 7.36
CA LEU A 82 -1.66 3.01 6.34
C LEU A 82 -3.10 3.34 6.80
N PRO A 83 -3.99 3.72 5.87
CA PRO A 83 -5.38 3.98 6.21
C PRO A 83 -6.11 2.66 6.50
N GLU A 84 -6.96 2.67 7.52
CA GLU A 84 -7.83 1.53 7.87
C GLU A 84 -9.13 1.50 7.06
N LYS A 85 -9.49 2.64 6.45
CA LYS A 85 -10.71 2.80 5.67
C LYS A 85 -10.37 3.30 4.28
N PHE A 86 -11.01 2.70 3.28
CA PHE A 86 -10.86 3.05 1.88
C PHE A 86 -12.23 3.46 1.33
N ASN A 87 -12.25 4.43 0.42
CA ASN A 87 -13.47 4.88 -0.24
C ASN A 87 -13.54 4.42 -1.71
N SER A 88 -12.78 3.40 -2.07
CA SER A 88 -12.90 2.73 -3.37
C SER A 88 -14.22 1.96 -3.43
N LEU A 89 -14.86 1.93 -4.60
CA LEU A 89 -16.20 1.35 -4.76
C LEU A 89 -16.32 -0.12 -4.33
N MET A 90 -15.23 -0.89 -4.39
CA MET A 90 -15.18 -2.27 -3.89
C MET A 90 -15.44 -2.41 -2.37
N PHE A 91 -15.37 -1.31 -1.62
CA PHE A 91 -15.64 -1.25 -0.18
C PHE A 91 -17.00 -0.63 0.16
N TRP A 92 -17.76 -0.20 -0.84
CA TRP A 92 -19.08 0.40 -0.63
C TRP A 92 -20.13 -0.68 -0.41
N SER A 93 -21.16 -0.34 0.36
CA SER A 93 -22.34 -1.19 0.52
C SER A 93 -23.20 -1.21 -0.73
N ASP A 94 -24.04 -2.24 -0.86
CA ASP A 94 -24.96 -2.38 -2.00
C ASP A 94 -25.92 -1.18 -2.12
N ASP A 95 -26.34 -0.60 -0.98
CA ASP A 95 -27.20 0.58 -0.93
C ASP A 95 -26.47 1.83 -1.47
N GLU A 96 -25.21 2.04 -1.09
CA GLU A 96 -24.38 3.15 -1.60
C GLU A 96 -24.10 2.99 -3.10
N LEU A 97 -23.85 1.76 -3.56
CA LEU A 97 -23.66 1.46 -4.99
C LEU A 97 -24.96 1.70 -5.78
N ALA A 98 -26.13 1.40 -5.19
CA ALA A 98 -27.42 1.65 -5.83
C ALA A 98 -27.64 3.15 -6.11
N MET A 99 -27.12 4.04 -5.27
CA MET A 99 -27.17 5.50 -5.48
C MET A 99 -26.40 5.96 -6.72
N LEU A 100 -25.48 5.15 -7.24
CA LEU A 100 -24.73 5.48 -8.44
C LEU A 100 -25.50 5.18 -9.73
N LYS A 101 -26.64 4.49 -9.68
CA LYS A 101 -27.45 4.23 -10.89
C LYS A 101 -27.94 5.55 -11.52
N PRO A 102 -27.90 5.69 -12.86
CA PRO A 102 -27.59 4.66 -13.87
C PRO A 102 -26.12 4.67 -14.34
N SER A 103 -25.18 5.15 -13.54
CA SER A 103 -23.77 5.22 -13.93
C SER A 103 -23.21 3.86 -14.36
N ASN A 104 -22.48 3.86 -15.49
CA ASN A 104 -21.79 2.68 -16.01
C ASN A 104 -20.63 2.22 -15.12
N VAL A 105 -20.23 3.00 -14.11
CA VAL A 105 -19.15 2.62 -13.21
C VAL A 105 -19.43 1.27 -12.53
N LEU A 106 -20.70 0.96 -12.26
CA LEU A 106 -21.16 -0.29 -11.65
C LEU A 106 -20.83 -1.54 -12.48
N THR A 107 -20.55 -1.40 -13.78
CA THR A 107 -20.15 -2.52 -14.66
C THR A 107 -18.67 -2.86 -14.60
N ARG A 108 -17.88 -2.03 -13.89
CA ARG A 108 -16.40 -2.10 -13.84
C ARG A 108 -15.88 -2.37 -12.43
N ILE A 109 -16.77 -2.56 -11.47
CA ILE A 109 -16.45 -2.87 -10.08
C ILE A 109 -16.38 -4.38 -9.92
#